data_AF-A0A2D4ZWU3-F1
#
_entry.id   AF-A0A2D4ZWU3-F1
#
_cell.length_a   1.000
_cell.length_b   1.000
_cell.length_c   1.000
_cell.angle_alpha   90.00
_cell.angle_beta   90.00
_cell.angle_gamma   90.00
#
_symmetry.space_group_name_H-M   'P 1'
#
loop_
_entity.id
_entity.type
_entity.pdbx_description
1 polymer ?
#
loop_
_entity_poly.entity_id
_entity_poly.type
_entity_poly.pdbx_seq_one_letter_code
_entity_poly.pdbx_strand_id
1 'polypeptide(L)'
;MKNLAIILFILIPASVFAQSGNKEGSFNTFNLDQLMIRIDAGMTINLKGSDTDQITYTYEFEGNDQAYNHLFVNFEPDFRLNGGNAYLNIEFPEHKKKNVNYRIKKNILTLNVPSKIDLEMVTRYSKIDITNIERTAKIENRSGYVKLNQIGESVTVYNEYGNVDVNSVAGDVEITSRSATVDAKNIKGNLKVSSNYSKMNLSKITGTLFVENKSGTVNAFDLDSDFRANGDYTDYELTNIRGNVQINNKNGTINLDGAESVFISGDYSNIKASNLRGEQVQIESKSAKLELNNVLGRLMINGGYLNIELEDIAKDVSITNRSGKVSASNLKGSCRISGDYNKIKLDDFEGSEIQIENRSGDIEINALNHLNLVNIESSYTTIKLNLASAFSGNVRFFVTYGKLTHPYKLNNATLVDERNSTKIEGTVGNGTGQMEIESRNGNVIITQK
;
A
#
# COMPACT_ATOMS: atom_id res chain seq x y z
N MET A 1 73.45 -44.75 39.36
CA MET A 1 72.28 -43.85 39.32
C MET A 1 72.34 -43.06 38.01
N LYS A 2 71.48 -43.39 37.04
CA LYS A 2 71.34 -42.66 35.79
C LYS A 2 70.36 -41.50 36.04
N ASN A 3 70.83 -40.26 36.00
CA ASN A 3 69.94 -39.10 36.07
C ASN A 3 69.38 -38.83 34.66
N LEU A 4 68.09 -39.11 34.52
CA LEU A 4 67.26 -38.81 33.38
C LEU A 4 66.96 -37.29 33.41
N ALA A 5 67.42 -36.53 32.42
CA ALA A 5 67.01 -35.15 32.25
C ALA A 5 65.60 -35.13 31.67
N ILE A 6 64.62 -34.75 32.50
CA ILE A 6 63.24 -34.51 32.07
C ILE A 6 63.22 -33.14 31.38
N ILE A 7 63.13 -33.14 30.05
CA ILE A 7 62.81 -31.95 29.27
C ILE A 7 61.30 -31.71 29.41
N LEU A 8 60.95 -30.70 30.19
CA LEU A 8 59.58 -30.23 30.37
C LEU A 8 59.15 -29.45 29.11
N PHE A 9 58.40 -30.08 28.21
CA PHE A 9 57.67 -29.36 27.17
C PHE A 9 56.52 -28.60 27.83
N ILE A 10 56.70 -27.31 28.04
CA ILE A 10 55.58 -26.41 28.36
C ILE A 10 54.82 -26.19 27.05
N LEU A 11 53.73 -26.96 26.88
CA LEU A 11 52.68 -26.65 25.90
C LEU A 11 51.98 -25.37 26.36
N ILE A 12 52.46 -24.23 25.87
CA ILE A 12 51.72 -22.98 25.94
C ILE A 12 50.53 -23.15 24.97
N PRO A 13 49.27 -23.10 25.43
CA PRO A 13 48.15 -23.09 24.50
C PRO A 13 48.32 -21.87 23.60
N ALA A 14 48.44 -22.08 22.29
CA ALA A 14 48.43 -21.03 21.29
C ALA A 14 47.17 -20.19 21.54
N SER A 15 47.38 -19.01 22.12
CA SER A 15 46.32 -18.07 22.37
C SER A 15 45.77 -17.70 21.01
N VAL A 16 44.46 -17.83 20.85
CA VAL A 16 43.71 -17.41 19.66
C VAL A 16 43.76 -15.87 19.64
N PHE A 17 44.89 -15.29 19.27
CA PHE A 17 45.02 -13.85 19.17
C PHE A 17 44.25 -13.38 17.94
N ALA A 18 43.45 -12.33 18.10
CA ALA A 18 42.87 -11.63 16.96
C ALA A 18 44.01 -10.94 16.20
N GLN A 19 44.08 -11.14 14.89
CA GLN A 19 44.94 -10.38 13.99
C GLN A 19 44.18 -9.19 13.43
N SER A 20 44.85 -8.06 13.30
CA SER A 20 44.27 -6.83 12.75
C SER A 20 45.24 -6.15 11.81
N GLY A 21 44.71 -5.37 10.87
CA GLY A 21 45.50 -4.66 9.88
C GLY A 21 44.68 -3.64 9.11
N ASN A 22 45.39 -2.72 8.45
CA ASN A 22 44.83 -1.75 7.53
C ASN A 22 45.63 -1.77 6.21
N LYS A 23 44.94 -1.68 5.08
CA LYS A 23 45.55 -1.42 3.76
C LYS A 23 44.90 -0.18 3.17
N GLU A 24 45.70 0.65 2.53
CA GLU A 24 45.22 1.82 1.81
C GLU A 24 45.82 1.85 0.41
N GLY A 25 45.19 2.58 -0.50
CA GLY A 25 45.66 2.75 -1.85
C GLY A 25 44.85 3.76 -2.64
N SER A 26 45.34 4.06 -3.83
CA SER A 26 44.71 5.01 -4.74
C SER A 26 44.88 4.59 -6.20
N PHE A 27 43.92 4.98 -7.03
CA PHE A 27 43.92 4.80 -8.47
C PHE A 27 43.58 6.14 -9.13
N ASN A 28 44.37 6.54 -10.13
CA ASN A 28 44.08 7.73 -10.92
C ASN A 28 42.97 7.43 -11.93
N THR A 29 41.97 8.30 -12.00
CA THR A 29 40.73 8.10 -12.77
C THR A 29 40.32 9.37 -13.51
N PHE A 30 41.25 10.00 -14.22
CA PHE A 30 40.96 11.18 -15.03
C PHE A 30 39.85 10.91 -16.05
N ASN A 31 38.82 11.74 -16.06
CA ASN A 31 37.64 11.64 -16.95
C ASN A 31 36.85 10.31 -16.79
N LEU A 32 36.64 9.87 -15.55
CA LEU A 32 35.82 8.70 -15.26
C LEU A 32 34.33 9.01 -15.48
N ASP A 33 33.67 8.22 -16.32
CA ASP A 33 32.23 8.27 -16.59
C ASP A 33 31.47 7.15 -15.86
N GLN A 34 32.03 5.93 -15.83
CA GLN A 34 31.41 4.75 -15.23
C GLN A 34 32.38 3.98 -14.34
N LEU A 35 31.92 3.55 -13.17
CA LEU A 35 32.67 2.69 -12.27
C LEU A 35 31.88 1.42 -11.96
N MET A 36 32.45 0.26 -12.33
CA MET A 36 31.94 -1.03 -11.92
C MET A 36 32.80 -1.62 -10.81
N ILE A 37 32.18 -1.92 -9.66
CA ILE A 37 32.82 -2.52 -8.50
C ILE A 37 32.28 -3.93 -8.30
N ARG A 38 33.17 -4.92 -8.21
CA ARG A 38 32.80 -6.29 -7.88
C ARG A 38 33.58 -6.76 -6.66
N ILE A 39 32.87 -7.28 -5.66
CA ILE A 39 33.48 -7.75 -4.40
C ILE A 39 32.93 -9.13 -4.07
N ASP A 40 33.80 -10.15 -4.09
CA ASP A 40 33.43 -11.54 -3.80
C ASP A 40 33.49 -11.89 -2.29
N ALA A 41 33.10 -10.97 -1.41
CA ALA A 41 32.98 -11.24 0.02
C ALA A 41 31.96 -10.33 0.70
N GLY A 42 31.37 -10.84 1.79
CA GLY A 42 30.51 -10.05 2.67
C GLY A 42 31.35 -9.16 3.58
N MET A 43 31.13 -7.86 3.52
CA MET A 43 31.81 -6.87 4.34
C MET A 43 30.97 -5.62 4.55
N THR A 44 31.45 -4.69 5.38
CA THR A 44 30.90 -3.32 5.39
C THR A 44 31.59 -2.51 4.31
N ILE A 45 30.83 -1.87 3.44
CA ILE A 45 31.30 -1.04 2.34
C ILE A 45 30.74 0.35 2.54
N ASN A 46 31.61 1.33 2.77
CA ASN A 46 31.24 2.74 2.82
C ASN A 46 31.80 3.41 1.57
N LEU A 47 30.96 3.93 0.69
CA LEU A 47 31.39 4.62 -0.53
C LEU A 47 30.87 6.05 -0.53
N LYS A 48 31.75 7.00 -0.82
CA LYS A 48 31.41 8.41 -0.95
C LYS A 48 31.89 8.95 -2.28
N GLY A 49 30.99 9.56 -3.04
CA GLY A 49 31.38 10.40 -4.18
C GLY A 49 31.88 11.76 -3.71
N SER A 50 32.90 12.28 -4.36
CA SER A 50 33.51 13.58 -4.07
C SER A 50 34.03 14.24 -5.35
N ASP A 51 34.36 15.52 -5.26
CA ASP A 51 35.05 16.24 -6.33
C ASP A 51 36.54 15.83 -6.35
N THR A 52 36.83 14.75 -7.07
CA THR A 52 38.15 14.11 -7.15
C THR A 52 38.31 13.43 -8.50
N ASP A 53 39.56 13.34 -8.99
CA ASP A 53 39.96 12.55 -10.16
C ASP A 53 40.64 11.23 -9.76
N GLN A 54 40.51 10.83 -8.49
CA GLN A 54 41.08 9.60 -7.96
C GLN A 54 40.05 8.78 -7.21
N ILE A 55 40.19 7.46 -7.30
CA ILE A 55 39.58 6.53 -6.37
C ILE A 55 40.59 6.25 -5.26
N THR A 56 40.22 6.44 -4.01
CA THR A 56 41.02 6.03 -2.85
C THR A 56 40.28 5.01 -2.01
N TYR A 57 41.00 4.07 -1.42
CA TYR A 57 40.42 3.10 -0.50
C TYR A 57 41.19 2.98 0.80
N THR A 58 40.46 2.63 1.87
CA THR A 58 41.01 2.06 3.10
C THR A 58 40.28 0.75 3.41
N TYR A 59 41.03 -0.26 3.80
CA TYR A 59 40.52 -1.59 4.11
C TYR A 59 41.00 -2.03 5.48
N GLU A 60 40.07 -2.05 6.43
CA GLU A 60 40.33 -2.37 7.83
C GLU A 60 39.80 -3.75 8.17
N PHE A 61 40.65 -4.59 8.77
CA PHE A 61 40.32 -5.95 9.13
C PHE A 61 40.74 -6.28 10.56
N GLU A 62 39.90 -7.05 11.26
CA GLU A 62 40.20 -7.68 12.55
C GLU A 62 39.49 -9.04 12.62
N GLY A 63 40.23 -10.11 12.88
CA GLY A 63 39.66 -11.46 12.97
C GLY A 63 40.67 -12.52 13.44
N ASN A 64 40.28 -13.79 13.46
CA ASN A 64 41.22 -14.88 13.73
C ASN A 64 42.24 -15.06 12.60
N ASP A 65 43.37 -15.72 12.88
CA ASP A 65 44.45 -16.00 11.92
C ASP A 65 43.97 -16.54 10.56
N GLN A 66 42.99 -17.44 10.57
CA GLN A 66 42.46 -18.04 9.34
C GLN A 66 41.73 -17.03 8.47
N ALA A 67 40.92 -16.15 9.07
CA ALA A 67 40.19 -15.12 8.34
C ALA A 67 41.15 -14.01 7.89
N TYR A 68 42.11 -13.62 8.73
CA TYR A 68 43.12 -12.63 8.39
C TYR A 68 43.98 -13.07 7.19
N ASN A 69 44.48 -14.30 7.21
CA ASN A 69 45.28 -14.83 6.11
C ASN A 69 44.48 -15.01 4.81
N HIS A 70 43.17 -15.21 4.90
CA HIS A 70 42.34 -15.37 3.71
C HIS A 70 41.87 -14.04 3.14
N LEU A 71 41.35 -13.14 3.98
CA LEU A 71 40.74 -11.88 3.56
C LEU A 71 41.72 -10.72 3.60
N PHE A 72 42.54 -10.58 4.64
CA PHE A 72 43.43 -9.42 4.76
C PHE A 72 44.68 -9.55 3.91
N VAL A 73 45.39 -10.68 4.02
CA VAL A 73 46.64 -10.89 3.28
C VAL A 73 46.37 -10.86 1.77
N ASN A 74 45.33 -11.56 1.29
CA ASN A 74 44.96 -11.61 -0.13
C ASN A 74 44.08 -10.44 -0.59
N PHE A 75 43.86 -9.41 0.23
CA PHE A 75 43.20 -8.20 -0.26
C PHE A 75 44.11 -7.49 -1.26
N GLU A 76 43.81 -7.63 -2.54
CA GLU A 76 44.55 -7.04 -3.65
C GLU A 76 43.54 -6.58 -4.71
N PRO A 77 43.11 -5.32 -4.68
CA PRO A 77 42.15 -4.82 -5.66
C PRO A 77 42.76 -4.77 -7.08
N ASP A 78 42.12 -5.43 -8.04
CA ASP A 78 42.44 -5.36 -9.46
C ASP A 78 41.67 -4.20 -10.10
N PHE A 79 42.40 -3.12 -10.39
CA PHE A 79 41.86 -1.91 -11.01
C PHE A 79 42.24 -1.82 -12.48
N ARG A 80 41.25 -1.61 -13.35
CA ARG A 80 41.44 -1.44 -14.79
C ARG A 80 40.67 -0.22 -15.29
N LEU A 81 41.35 0.65 -16.03
CA LEU A 81 40.76 1.83 -16.68
C LEU A 81 40.83 1.68 -18.20
N ASN A 82 39.71 1.88 -18.88
CA ASN A 82 39.62 1.87 -20.34
C ASN A 82 38.74 3.04 -20.82
N GLY A 83 39.39 4.13 -21.22
CA GLY A 83 38.69 5.38 -21.50
C GLY A 83 37.97 5.90 -20.25
N GLY A 84 36.70 6.25 -20.37
CA GLY A 84 35.86 6.70 -19.26
C GLY A 84 35.30 5.57 -18.38
N ASN A 85 35.64 4.30 -18.62
CA ASN A 85 35.11 3.16 -17.87
C ASN A 85 36.17 2.55 -16.96
N ALA A 86 35.88 2.41 -15.67
CA ALA A 86 36.74 1.72 -14.73
C ALA A 86 36.09 0.47 -14.12
N TYR A 87 36.93 -0.52 -13.84
CA TYR A 87 36.58 -1.77 -13.21
C TYR A 87 37.45 -1.96 -11.97
N LEU A 88 36.82 -2.16 -10.81
CA LEU A 88 37.49 -2.49 -9.55
C LEU A 88 36.99 -3.86 -9.08
N ASN A 89 37.85 -4.86 -9.17
CA ASN A 89 37.53 -6.23 -8.77
C ASN A 89 38.30 -6.62 -7.51
N ILE A 90 37.60 -7.17 -6.52
CA ILE A 90 38.18 -7.68 -5.27
C ILE A 90 37.73 -9.13 -5.10
N GLU A 91 38.64 -10.05 -5.38
CA GLU A 91 38.43 -11.49 -5.30
C GLU A 91 39.31 -12.11 -4.23
N PHE A 92 38.83 -13.21 -3.64
CA PHE A 92 39.57 -13.96 -2.63
C PHE A 92 39.79 -15.40 -3.09
N PRO A 93 40.91 -16.04 -2.72
CA PRO A 93 41.21 -17.41 -3.15
C PRO A 93 40.11 -18.39 -2.77
N GLU A 94 39.79 -19.37 -3.62
CA GLU A 94 38.78 -20.37 -3.29
C GLU A 94 39.13 -21.22 -2.06
N HIS A 95 38.10 -21.60 -1.32
CA HIS A 95 38.24 -22.52 -0.20
C HIS A 95 38.42 -23.97 -0.66
N LYS A 96 39.63 -24.51 -0.49
CA LYS A 96 39.89 -25.94 -0.69
C LYS A 96 39.35 -26.84 0.43
N LYS A 97 39.06 -26.30 1.61
CA LYS A 97 38.57 -27.05 2.79
C LYS A 97 37.12 -26.69 3.11
N LYS A 98 36.29 -27.70 3.35
CA LYS A 98 34.94 -27.52 3.92
C LYS A 98 35.04 -27.12 5.40
N ASN A 99 34.12 -26.29 5.88
CA ASN A 99 33.95 -25.89 7.29
C ASN A 99 35.09 -25.03 7.90
N VAL A 100 35.56 -24.00 7.18
CA VAL A 100 36.47 -23.01 7.77
C VAL A 100 35.68 -22.08 8.69
N ASN A 101 36.13 -21.91 9.94
CA ASN A 101 35.46 -21.06 10.92
C ASN A 101 36.10 -19.67 10.96
N TYR A 102 35.56 -18.74 10.17
CA TYR A 102 35.98 -17.35 10.22
C TYR A 102 35.30 -16.60 11.35
N ARG A 103 36.12 -16.09 12.27
CA ARG A 103 35.70 -15.19 13.33
C ARG A 103 36.20 -13.82 12.97
N ILE A 104 35.30 -13.01 12.43
CA ILE A 104 35.58 -11.66 11.94
C ILE A 104 34.93 -10.67 12.92
N LYS A 105 35.74 -9.76 13.44
CA LYS A 105 35.30 -8.64 14.28
C LYS A 105 35.20 -7.35 13.49
N LYS A 106 36.08 -7.13 12.50
CA LYS A 106 36.08 -5.97 11.61
C LYS A 106 36.42 -6.42 10.18
N ASN A 107 35.65 -5.96 9.21
CA ASN A 107 35.88 -6.17 7.78
C ASN A 107 35.19 -5.02 7.03
N ILE A 108 35.92 -3.91 6.88
CA ILE A 108 35.37 -2.64 6.40
C ILE A 108 36.22 -2.13 5.24
N LEU A 109 35.57 -1.88 4.11
CA LEU A 109 36.12 -1.19 2.96
C LEU A 109 35.50 0.20 2.88
N THR A 110 36.33 1.25 2.93
CA THR A 110 35.90 2.63 2.68
C THR A 110 36.47 3.10 1.36
N LEU A 111 35.63 3.65 0.49
CA LEU A 111 35.94 4.12 -0.85
C LEU A 111 35.57 5.60 -0.99
N ASN A 112 36.48 6.39 -1.51
CA ASN A 112 36.19 7.73 -2.00
C ASN A 112 36.38 7.71 -3.52
N VAL A 113 35.35 8.11 -4.27
CA VAL A 113 35.32 8.04 -5.73
C VAL A 113 34.92 9.40 -6.32
N PRO A 114 35.15 9.65 -7.61
CA PRO A 114 34.54 10.81 -8.29
C PRO A 114 33.01 10.77 -8.20
N SER A 115 32.35 11.89 -7.89
CA SER A 115 30.88 11.92 -7.74
C SER A 115 30.13 11.83 -9.06
N LYS A 116 30.70 12.33 -10.15
CA LYS A 116 30.08 12.48 -11.48
C LYS A 116 30.14 11.21 -12.34
N ILE A 117 29.83 10.08 -11.73
CA ILE A 117 29.95 8.76 -12.36
C ILE A 117 28.64 7.97 -12.31
N ASP A 118 28.44 7.11 -13.29
CA ASP A 118 27.50 6.00 -13.20
C ASP A 118 28.14 4.86 -12.39
N LEU A 119 27.54 4.52 -11.26
CA LEU A 119 28.05 3.49 -10.35
C LEU A 119 27.29 2.19 -10.52
N GLU A 120 28.02 1.10 -10.77
CA GLU A 120 27.51 -0.26 -10.65
C GLU A 120 28.31 -1.01 -9.57
N MET A 121 27.61 -1.61 -8.60
CA MET A 121 28.24 -2.39 -7.54
C MET A 121 27.58 -3.76 -7.41
N VAL A 122 28.40 -4.81 -7.50
CA VAL A 122 27.98 -6.20 -7.33
C VAL A 122 28.73 -6.80 -6.14
N THR A 123 27.99 -7.26 -5.14
CA THR A 123 28.55 -7.90 -3.95
C THR A 123 27.62 -8.99 -3.42
N ARG A 124 28.05 -9.66 -2.34
CA ARG A 124 27.29 -10.71 -1.67
C ARG A 124 27.37 -10.51 -0.17
N TYR A 125 26.25 -10.54 0.53
CA TYR A 125 26.19 -10.55 2.00
C TYR A 125 26.83 -9.30 2.64
N SER A 126 26.76 -8.15 1.97
CA SER A 126 27.43 -6.93 2.42
C SER A 126 26.48 -5.93 3.07
N LYS A 127 27.02 -5.14 3.99
CA LYS A 127 26.41 -3.89 4.46
C LYS A 127 26.97 -2.76 3.61
N ILE A 128 26.14 -2.06 2.87
CA ILE A 128 26.51 -1.06 1.88
C ILE A 128 25.94 0.29 2.31
N ASP A 129 26.78 1.32 2.40
CA ASP A 129 26.40 2.72 2.61
C ASP A 129 27.04 3.56 1.52
N ILE A 130 26.24 4.10 0.61
CA ILE A 130 26.70 4.91 -0.52
C ILE A 130 26.10 6.30 -0.44
N THR A 131 26.96 7.31 -0.60
CA THR A 131 26.55 8.71 -0.53
C THR A 131 27.12 9.54 -1.69
N ASN A 132 26.36 10.53 -2.14
CA ASN A 132 26.81 11.61 -3.01
C ASN A 132 27.31 11.17 -4.40
N ILE A 133 26.47 10.44 -5.14
CA ILE A 133 26.70 10.12 -6.56
C ILE A 133 25.81 11.04 -7.40
N GLU A 134 26.40 11.83 -8.28
CA GLU A 134 25.66 12.84 -9.06
C GLU A 134 24.90 12.24 -10.25
N ARG A 135 25.22 11.02 -10.67
CA ARG A 135 24.52 10.31 -11.76
C ARG A 135 23.79 9.08 -11.23
N THR A 136 23.80 7.97 -11.97
CA THR A 136 23.04 6.75 -11.63
C THR A 136 23.78 5.84 -10.65
N ALA A 137 23.01 5.05 -9.88
CA ALA A 137 23.56 4.00 -9.02
C ALA A 137 22.77 2.69 -9.14
N LYS A 138 23.45 1.61 -9.53
CA LYS A 138 22.92 0.25 -9.63
C LYS A 138 23.62 -0.67 -8.64
N ILE A 139 22.86 -1.25 -7.71
CA ILE A 139 23.39 -2.13 -6.65
C ILE A 139 22.79 -3.51 -6.77
N GLU A 140 23.65 -4.52 -6.86
CA GLU A 140 23.29 -5.93 -6.77
C GLU A 140 23.94 -6.55 -5.54
N ASN A 141 23.11 -6.99 -4.61
CA ASN A 141 23.54 -7.66 -3.39
C ASN A 141 22.66 -8.86 -3.12
N ARG A 142 23.26 -9.96 -2.65
CA ARG A 142 22.47 -11.13 -2.27
C ARG A 142 21.74 -10.91 -0.94
N SER A 143 22.41 -10.30 0.02
CA SER A 143 21.85 -10.07 1.34
C SER A 143 22.61 -9.00 2.10
N GLY A 144 21.97 -8.39 3.09
CA GLY A 144 22.58 -7.41 3.98
C GLY A 144 21.86 -6.08 3.87
N TYR A 145 22.38 -5.07 4.56
CA TYR A 145 21.78 -3.74 4.56
C TYR A 145 22.30 -2.94 3.38
N VAL A 146 21.41 -2.33 2.59
CA VAL A 146 21.78 -1.42 1.52
C VAL A 146 21.23 -0.04 1.84
N LYS A 147 22.10 0.95 1.89
CA LYS A 147 21.74 2.35 2.07
C LYS A 147 22.29 3.20 0.94
N LEU A 148 21.42 3.96 0.30
CA LEU A 148 21.74 4.91 -0.76
C LEU A 148 21.22 6.29 -0.36
N ASN A 149 22.09 7.30 -0.41
CA ASN A 149 21.72 8.66 -0.04
C ASN A 149 22.31 9.69 -1.00
N GLN A 150 21.52 10.68 -1.43
CA GLN A 150 21.95 11.77 -2.32
C GLN A 150 22.44 11.22 -3.67
N ILE A 151 21.49 10.74 -4.48
CA ILE A 151 21.73 10.27 -5.84
C ILE A 151 21.10 11.25 -6.83
N GLY A 152 21.90 11.79 -7.75
CA GLY A 152 21.49 12.87 -8.65
C GLY A 152 20.64 12.42 -9.84
N GLU A 153 20.67 11.13 -10.18
CA GLU A 153 19.79 10.55 -11.20
C GLU A 153 19.06 9.32 -10.67
N SER A 154 18.98 8.23 -11.43
CA SER A 154 18.16 7.06 -11.11
C SER A 154 18.90 6.01 -10.28
N VAL A 155 18.14 5.24 -9.50
CA VAL A 155 18.62 4.16 -8.65
C VAL A 155 17.96 2.84 -9.00
N THR A 156 18.76 1.77 -9.05
CA THR A 156 18.24 0.40 -9.10
C THR A 156 18.89 -0.45 -8.01
N VAL A 157 18.09 -1.09 -7.17
CA VAL A 157 18.56 -1.98 -6.10
C VAL A 157 17.96 -3.37 -6.25
N TYR A 158 18.83 -4.36 -6.39
CA TYR A 158 18.49 -5.78 -6.25
C TYR A 158 19.11 -6.28 -4.95
N ASN A 159 18.28 -6.55 -3.93
CA ASN A 159 18.74 -7.09 -2.66
C ASN A 159 17.80 -8.20 -2.19
N GLU A 160 18.14 -9.48 -2.38
CA GLU A 160 17.18 -10.57 -2.11
C GLU A 160 16.67 -10.55 -0.66
N TYR A 161 17.56 -10.27 0.30
CA TYR A 161 17.26 -10.25 1.73
C TYR A 161 17.95 -9.11 2.47
N GLY A 162 17.35 -8.63 3.56
CA GLY A 162 17.91 -7.56 4.37
C GLY A 162 17.41 -6.19 3.96
N ASN A 163 17.62 -5.21 4.83
CA ASN A 163 16.93 -3.92 4.72
C ASN A 163 17.50 -3.06 3.59
N VAL A 164 16.63 -2.28 2.95
CA VAL A 164 16.97 -1.32 1.91
C VAL A 164 16.50 0.06 2.36
N ASP A 165 17.39 1.04 2.37
CA ASP A 165 17.14 2.44 2.73
C ASP A 165 17.59 3.33 1.56
N VAL A 166 16.65 4.00 0.90
CA VAL A 166 16.92 4.88 -0.23
C VAL A 166 16.38 6.26 0.08
N ASN A 167 17.26 7.26 0.13
CA ASN A 167 16.90 8.63 0.49
C ASN A 167 17.47 9.66 -0.49
N SER A 168 16.67 10.68 -0.81
CA SER A 168 17.10 11.85 -1.59
C SER A 168 17.64 11.45 -2.96
N VAL A 169 16.73 11.03 -3.83
CA VAL A 169 17.02 10.65 -5.23
C VAL A 169 16.28 11.59 -6.17
N ALA A 170 16.99 12.16 -7.13
CA ALA A 170 16.40 13.10 -8.09
C ALA A 170 15.76 12.41 -9.31
N GLY A 171 16.17 11.19 -9.66
CA GLY A 171 15.56 10.38 -10.71
C GLY A 171 14.57 9.34 -10.19
N ASP A 172 14.33 8.33 -11.03
CA ASP A 172 13.46 7.19 -10.75
C ASP A 172 14.17 6.16 -9.86
N VAL A 173 13.39 5.40 -9.09
CA VAL A 173 13.90 4.36 -8.20
C VAL A 173 13.18 3.05 -8.43
N GLU A 174 13.95 1.98 -8.66
CA GLU A 174 13.44 0.60 -8.68
C GLU A 174 14.13 -0.23 -7.60
N ILE A 175 13.32 -0.83 -6.71
CA ILE A 175 13.80 -1.71 -5.63
C ILE A 175 13.14 -3.08 -5.79
N THR A 176 13.98 -4.10 -5.94
CA THR A 176 13.55 -5.51 -5.96
C THR A 176 14.15 -6.27 -4.79
N SER A 177 13.29 -6.92 -4.01
CA SER A 177 13.69 -7.77 -2.88
C SER A 177 12.67 -8.91 -2.67
N ARG A 178 12.94 -9.82 -1.74
CA ARG A 178 12.06 -10.96 -1.42
C ARG A 178 11.53 -10.96 0.00
N SER A 179 12.28 -10.42 0.96
CA SER A 179 11.91 -10.35 2.38
C SER A 179 12.78 -9.29 3.06
N ALA A 180 12.30 -8.06 3.07
CA ALA A 180 13.04 -6.91 3.55
C ALA A 180 12.16 -5.94 4.33
N THR A 181 12.81 -5.07 5.12
CA THR A 181 12.24 -3.75 5.41
C THR A 181 12.76 -2.79 4.36
N VAL A 182 11.85 -2.12 3.65
CA VAL A 182 12.18 -1.08 2.66
C VAL A 182 11.77 0.27 3.24
N ASP A 183 12.72 1.19 3.35
CA ASP A 183 12.49 2.61 3.65
C ASP A 183 12.92 3.40 2.42
N ALA A 184 11.99 4.12 1.80
CA ALA A 184 12.30 4.96 0.64
C ALA A 184 11.64 6.32 0.78
N LYS A 185 12.43 7.39 0.71
CA LYS A 185 11.92 8.75 0.92
C LYS A 185 12.63 9.84 0.13
N ASN A 186 11.93 10.96 -0.08
CA ASN A 186 12.42 12.11 -0.83
C ASN A 186 12.85 11.74 -2.26
N ILE A 187 11.95 11.10 -3.01
CA ILE A 187 12.20 10.66 -4.38
C ILE A 187 11.47 11.61 -5.33
N LYS A 188 12.20 12.24 -6.26
CA LYS A 188 11.61 13.19 -7.21
C LYS A 188 10.99 12.50 -8.42
N GLY A 189 11.59 11.41 -8.89
CA GLY A 189 11.01 10.56 -9.92
C GLY A 189 9.96 9.59 -9.39
N ASN A 190 9.64 8.60 -10.21
CA ASN A 190 8.76 7.49 -9.88
C ASN A 190 9.47 6.52 -8.92
N LEU A 191 8.69 5.85 -8.08
CA LEU A 191 9.19 4.79 -7.21
C LEU A 191 8.44 3.49 -7.53
N LYS A 192 9.21 2.45 -7.88
CA LYS A 192 8.74 1.08 -8.07
C LYS A 192 9.37 0.17 -7.02
N VAL A 193 8.53 -0.50 -6.23
CA VAL A 193 9.00 -1.47 -5.22
C VAL A 193 8.31 -2.81 -5.44
N SER A 194 9.09 -3.82 -5.80
CA SER A 194 8.64 -5.22 -5.86
C SER A 194 9.35 -6.00 -4.76
N SER A 195 8.71 -6.13 -3.60
CA SER A 195 9.25 -6.89 -2.47
C SER A 195 8.17 -7.66 -1.75
N ASN A 196 8.13 -8.97 -2.00
CA ASN A 196 7.19 -9.87 -1.34
C ASN A 196 7.49 -9.98 0.16
N TYR A 197 6.51 -10.35 0.99
CA TYR A 197 6.73 -10.67 2.42
C TYR A 197 7.47 -9.57 3.21
N SER A 198 7.19 -8.31 2.89
CA SER A 198 8.01 -7.17 3.30
C SER A 198 7.20 -6.08 3.97
N LYS A 199 7.87 -5.33 4.86
CA LYS A 199 7.37 -4.08 5.42
C LYS A 199 7.96 -2.91 4.62
N MET A 200 7.12 -1.97 4.21
CA MET A 200 7.53 -0.81 3.43
C MET A 200 7.10 0.47 4.12
N ASN A 201 8.01 1.43 4.25
CA ASN A 201 7.71 2.81 4.66
C ASN A 201 8.15 3.74 3.53
N LEU A 202 7.19 4.37 2.86
CA LEU A 202 7.41 5.09 1.60
C LEU A 202 6.85 6.50 1.74
N SER A 203 7.66 7.55 1.53
CA SER A 203 7.16 8.92 1.77
C SER A 203 7.82 9.99 0.92
N LYS A 204 7.11 11.12 0.71
CA LYS A 204 7.64 12.27 -0.03
C LYS A 204 8.13 11.87 -1.43
N ILE A 205 7.25 11.19 -2.15
CA ILE A 205 7.47 10.75 -3.53
C ILE A 205 6.71 11.71 -4.44
N THR A 206 7.42 12.33 -5.38
CA THR A 206 6.83 13.29 -6.33
C THR A 206 6.32 12.61 -7.60
N GLY A 207 7.02 11.58 -8.11
CA GLY A 207 6.51 10.74 -9.20
C GLY A 207 5.57 9.64 -8.71
N THR A 208 4.95 8.89 -9.61
CA THR A 208 4.00 7.81 -9.27
C THR A 208 4.66 6.73 -8.43
N LEU A 209 3.94 6.24 -7.41
CA LEU A 209 4.36 5.10 -6.60
C LEU A 209 3.65 3.81 -7.06
N PHE A 210 4.44 2.81 -7.46
CA PHE A 210 3.98 1.46 -7.74
C PHE A 210 4.55 0.44 -6.74
N VAL A 211 3.67 -0.35 -6.12
CA VAL A 211 4.05 -1.36 -5.13
C VAL A 211 3.51 -2.74 -5.49
N GLU A 212 4.39 -3.74 -5.42
CA GLU A 212 4.04 -5.16 -5.44
C GLU A 212 4.53 -5.83 -4.15
N ASN A 213 3.59 -6.39 -3.40
CA ASN A 213 3.87 -7.06 -2.15
C ASN A 213 2.88 -8.20 -1.94
N LYS A 214 3.32 -9.46 -1.91
CA LYS A 214 2.38 -10.58 -1.67
C LYS A 214 1.84 -10.66 -0.26
N SER A 215 2.57 -10.13 0.72
CA SER A 215 2.18 -10.14 2.12
C SER A 215 3.06 -9.20 2.93
N GLY A 216 2.52 -8.61 3.98
CA GLY A 216 3.22 -7.67 4.84
C GLY A 216 2.44 -6.37 4.97
N THR A 217 3.16 -5.26 5.13
CA THR A 217 2.55 -3.96 5.37
C THR A 217 3.18 -2.90 4.49
N VAL A 218 2.34 -2.08 3.87
CA VAL A 218 2.75 -0.91 3.09
C VAL A 218 2.23 0.33 3.80
N ASN A 219 3.14 1.09 4.40
CA ASN A 219 2.87 2.41 4.95
C ASN A 219 3.35 3.46 3.94
N ALA A 220 2.44 4.22 3.34
CA ALA A 220 2.79 5.28 2.40
C ALA A 220 2.10 6.60 2.75
N PHE A 221 2.88 7.68 2.85
CA PHE A 221 2.36 8.98 3.26
C PHE A 221 3.07 10.16 2.59
N ASP A 222 2.37 11.29 2.51
CA ASP A 222 2.86 12.51 1.84
C ASP A 222 3.32 12.25 0.40
N LEU A 223 2.41 11.73 -0.43
CA LEU A 223 2.67 11.53 -1.86
C LEU A 223 2.10 12.69 -2.66
N ASP A 224 2.87 13.23 -3.61
CA ASP A 224 2.41 14.30 -4.50
C ASP A 224 1.77 13.76 -5.80
N SER A 225 1.51 12.46 -5.86
CA SER A 225 1.17 11.72 -7.08
C SER A 225 0.27 10.50 -6.83
N ASP A 226 -0.05 9.80 -7.92
CA ASP A 226 -0.80 8.54 -7.89
C ASP A 226 -0.08 7.42 -7.12
N PHE A 227 -0.87 6.61 -6.42
CA PHE A 227 -0.47 5.38 -5.76
C PHE A 227 -1.15 4.17 -6.42
N ARG A 228 -0.35 3.17 -6.82
CA ARG A 228 -0.84 1.92 -7.40
C ARG A 228 -0.24 0.73 -6.67
N ALA A 229 -1.06 -0.21 -6.22
CA ALA A 229 -0.58 -1.38 -5.51
C ALA A 229 -1.29 -2.67 -5.89
N ASN A 230 -0.50 -3.76 -5.89
CA ASN A 230 -0.98 -5.13 -5.95
C ASN A 230 -0.40 -5.90 -4.77
N GLY A 231 -1.28 -6.52 -3.97
CA GLY A 231 -0.79 -7.37 -2.91
C GLY A 231 -1.88 -8.12 -2.18
N ASP A 232 -1.96 -9.43 -2.41
CA ASP A 232 -3.06 -10.25 -1.92
C ASP A 232 -3.16 -10.24 -0.39
N TYR A 233 -2.08 -10.41 0.37
CA TYR A 233 -2.16 -10.56 1.84
C TYR A 233 -1.54 -9.37 2.57
N THR A 234 -1.84 -8.17 2.09
CA THR A 234 -1.11 -6.95 2.45
C THR A 234 -2.01 -5.95 3.13
N ASP A 235 -1.52 -5.43 4.25
CA ASP A 235 -2.13 -4.30 4.95
C ASP A 235 -1.59 -2.98 4.38
N TYR A 236 -2.48 -2.05 4.06
CA TYR A 236 -2.16 -0.74 3.53
C TYR A 236 -2.56 0.34 4.53
N GLU A 237 -1.60 1.19 4.89
CA GLU A 237 -1.79 2.39 5.70
C GLU A 237 -1.38 3.58 4.84
N LEU A 238 -2.36 4.32 4.33
CA LEU A 238 -2.16 5.38 3.35
C LEU A 238 -2.66 6.72 3.90
N THR A 239 -1.84 7.77 3.84
CA THR A 239 -2.21 9.09 4.36
C THR A 239 -1.71 10.23 3.48
N ASN A 240 -2.55 11.23 3.22
CA ASN A 240 -2.19 12.44 2.48
C ASN A 240 -1.62 12.12 1.08
N ILE A 241 -2.40 11.42 0.27
CA ILE A 241 -2.08 11.12 -1.13
C ILE A 241 -2.69 12.22 -2.01
N ARG A 242 -1.87 13.04 -2.67
CA ARG A 242 -2.33 14.14 -3.55
C ARG A 242 -2.53 13.66 -4.98
N GLY A 243 -3.07 12.46 -5.13
CA GLY A 243 -3.30 11.80 -6.40
C GLY A 243 -4.32 10.67 -6.26
N ASN A 244 -4.50 9.91 -7.33
CA ASN A 244 -5.45 8.81 -7.34
C ASN A 244 -4.85 7.57 -6.67
N VAL A 245 -5.72 6.78 -6.03
CA VAL A 245 -5.34 5.51 -5.39
C VAL A 245 -5.98 4.35 -6.14
N GLN A 246 -5.16 3.40 -6.57
CA GLN A 246 -5.62 2.13 -7.15
C GLN A 246 -5.00 0.95 -6.38
N ILE A 247 -5.83 0.08 -5.82
CA ILE A 247 -5.37 -1.07 -5.03
C ILE A 247 -6.09 -2.34 -5.47
N ASN A 248 -5.32 -3.38 -5.75
CA ASN A 248 -5.81 -4.76 -5.83
C ASN A 248 -5.28 -5.55 -4.62
N ASN A 249 -6.19 -6.01 -3.78
CA ASN A 249 -5.90 -6.74 -2.54
C ASN A 249 -6.83 -7.96 -2.41
N LYS A 250 -6.41 -8.95 -1.62
CA LYS A 250 -7.20 -10.15 -1.36
C LYS A 250 -6.90 -10.76 0.01
N ASN A 251 -7.63 -10.32 1.03
CA ASN A 251 -7.38 -10.53 2.47
C ASN A 251 -6.34 -9.54 3.03
N GLY A 252 -6.82 -8.57 3.79
CA GLY A 252 -5.99 -7.59 4.47
C GLY A 252 -6.82 -6.41 4.94
N THR A 253 -6.17 -5.38 5.46
CA THR A 253 -6.81 -4.12 5.82
C THR A 253 -6.30 -3.01 4.92
N ILE A 254 -7.21 -2.15 4.44
CA ILE A 254 -6.87 -0.93 3.70
C ILE A 254 -7.39 0.25 4.52
N ASN A 255 -6.48 0.99 5.14
CA ASN A 255 -6.75 2.24 5.83
C ASN A 255 -6.25 3.39 4.95
N LEU A 256 -7.16 4.27 4.52
CA LEU A 256 -6.88 5.39 3.63
C LEU A 256 -7.43 6.69 4.21
N ASP A 257 -6.57 7.68 4.41
CA ASP A 257 -6.94 9.03 4.83
C ASP A 257 -6.39 10.07 3.86
N GLY A 258 -7.25 10.63 3.01
CA GLY A 258 -6.89 11.65 2.05
C GLY A 258 -6.36 11.06 0.73
N ALA A 259 -7.20 11.10 -0.29
CA ALA A 259 -6.88 10.82 -1.68
C ALA A 259 -7.78 11.63 -2.61
N GLU A 260 -7.41 11.70 -3.90
CA GLU A 260 -8.30 12.17 -4.95
C GLU A 260 -9.31 11.06 -5.30
N SER A 261 -9.23 10.48 -6.50
CA SER A 261 -10.13 9.38 -6.88
C SER A 261 -9.60 8.04 -6.36
N VAL A 262 -10.51 7.13 -6.03
CA VAL A 262 -10.16 5.85 -5.39
C VAL A 262 -10.80 4.68 -6.14
N PHE A 263 -9.98 3.69 -6.49
CA PHE A 263 -10.40 2.44 -7.14
C PHE A 263 -9.81 1.26 -6.37
N ILE A 264 -10.65 0.53 -5.63
CA ILE A 264 -10.20 -0.61 -4.82
C ILE A 264 -10.92 -1.87 -5.26
N SER A 265 -10.16 -2.90 -5.63
CA SER A 265 -10.63 -4.28 -5.72
C SER A 265 -10.05 -5.05 -4.53
N GLY A 266 -10.88 -5.43 -3.57
CA GLY A 266 -10.45 -5.87 -2.24
C GLY A 266 -11.28 -6.99 -1.67
N ASP A 267 -11.33 -8.14 -2.34
CA ASP A 267 -12.04 -9.32 -1.82
C ASP A 267 -11.50 -9.71 -0.43
N TYR A 268 -12.41 -9.98 0.51
CA TYR A 268 -12.07 -10.32 1.91
C TYR A 268 -11.22 -9.28 2.64
N SER A 269 -11.13 -8.06 2.10
CA SER A 269 -10.29 -7.00 2.66
C SER A 269 -11.16 -5.95 3.34
N ASN A 270 -10.91 -5.67 4.61
CA ASN A 270 -11.62 -4.60 5.31
C ASN A 270 -11.08 -3.25 4.82
N ILE A 271 -11.97 -2.31 4.51
CA ILE A 271 -11.61 -1.00 3.96
C ILE A 271 -12.16 0.06 4.89
N LYS A 272 -11.27 0.91 5.38
CA LYS A 272 -11.60 2.15 6.07
C LYS A 272 -11.03 3.30 5.27
N ALA A 273 -11.87 4.16 4.72
CA ALA A 273 -11.45 5.27 3.89
C ALA A 273 -12.10 6.58 4.33
N SER A 274 -11.31 7.65 4.43
CA SER A 274 -11.81 8.95 4.84
C SER A 274 -11.18 10.10 4.06
N ASN A 275 -11.87 11.24 4.03
CA ASN A 275 -11.39 12.49 3.42
C ASN A 275 -11.08 12.33 1.91
N LEU A 276 -11.99 11.70 1.17
CA LEU A 276 -11.83 11.42 -0.26
C LEU A 276 -12.36 12.58 -1.09
N ARG A 277 -11.47 13.23 -1.84
CA ARG A 277 -11.72 14.53 -2.50
C ARG A 277 -12.01 14.44 -3.99
N GLY A 278 -11.63 13.33 -4.61
CA GLY A 278 -11.80 13.14 -6.04
C GLY A 278 -13.26 12.96 -6.46
N GLU A 279 -13.49 12.99 -7.76
CA GLU A 279 -14.84 12.93 -8.35
C GLU A 279 -15.50 11.55 -8.22
N GLN A 280 -14.72 10.49 -8.03
CA GLN A 280 -15.19 9.11 -8.02
C GLN A 280 -14.47 8.24 -6.99
N VAL A 281 -15.27 7.43 -6.29
CA VAL A 281 -14.82 6.35 -5.42
C VAL A 281 -15.53 5.08 -5.86
N GLN A 282 -14.75 4.09 -6.30
CA GLN A 282 -15.25 2.77 -6.73
C GLN A 282 -14.61 1.68 -5.88
N ILE A 283 -15.44 0.85 -5.27
CA ILE A 283 -15.02 -0.30 -4.48
C ILE A 283 -15.70 -1.57 -4.99
N GLU A 284 -14.88 -2.56 -5.31
CA GLU A 284 -15.30 -3.91 -5.67
C GLU A 284 -14.79 -4.88 -4.60
N SER A 285 -15.69 -5.60 -3.94
CA SER A 285 -15.30 -6.48 -2.83
C SER A 285 -16.32 -7.58 -2.56
N LYS A 286 -15.91 -8.55 -1.75
CA LYS A 286 -16.75 -9.64 -1.26
C LYS A 286 -16.40 -9.97 0.18
N SER A 287 -17.41 -10.21 1.01
CA SER A 287 -17.24 -10.68 2.38
C SER A 287 -16.31 -9.78 3.22
N ALA A 288 -16.55 -8.47 3.17
CA ALA A 288 -15.71 -7.45 3.80
C ALA A 288 -16.54 -6.43 4.60
N LYS A 289 -15.89 -5.75 5.55
CA LYS A 289 -16.40 -4.52 6.17
C LYS A 289 -15.86 -3.30 5.44
N LEU A 290 -16.76 -2.38 5.07
CA LEU A 290 -16.44 -1.10 4.45
C LEU A 290 -16.91 0.04 5.38
N GLU A 291 -16.00 0.91 5.76
CA GLU A 291 -16.26 2.12 6.54
C GLU A 291 -15.76 3.32 5.71
N LEU A 292 -16.68 4.15 5.21
CA LEU A 292 -16.34 5.34 4.44
C LEU A 292 -16.90 6.60 5.10
N ASN A 293 -16.05 7.61 5.30
CA ASN A 293 -16.44 8.89 5.89
C ASN A 293 -15.93 10.07 5.03
N ASN A 294 -16.73 11.13 4.91
CA ASN A 294 -16.35 12.37 4.23
C ASN A 294 -15.87 12.13 2.79
N VAL A 295 -16.81 11.71 1.94
CA VAL A 295 -16.58 11.44 0.52
C VAL A 295 -17.24 12.54 -0.32
N LEU A 296 -16.42 13.32 -1.01
CA LEU A 296 -16.89 14.44 -1.84
C LEU A 296 -17.35 14.00 -3.23
N GLY A 297 -16.80 12.90 -3.73
CA GLY A 297 -17.11 12.31 -5.03
C GLY A 297 -18.35 11.42 -5.03
N ARG A 298 -18.71 10.95 -6.23
CA ARG A 298 -19.72 9.89 -6.39
C ARG A 298 -19.17 8.56 -5.88
N LEU A 299 -20.00 7.80 -5.18
CA LEU A 299 -19.62 6.52 -4.58
C LEU A 299 -20.32 5.36 -5.28
N MET A 300 -19.53 4.41 -5.78
CA MET A 300 -20.00 3.15 -6.34
C MET A 300 -19.41 1.99 -5.57
N ILE A 301 -20.26 1.14 -5.00
CA ILE A 301 -19.84 -0.08 -4.30
C ILE A 301 -20.51 -1.28 -4.96
N ASN A 302 -19.71 -2.21 -5.46
CA ASN A 302 -20.19 -3.45 -6.06
C ASN A 302 -19.63 -4.64 -5.29
N GLY A 303 -20.49 -5.55 -4.85
CA GLY A 303 -20.00 -6.70 -4.12
C GLY A 303 -21.04 -7.70 -3.65
N GLY A 304 -20.61 -8.55 -2.74
CA GLY A 304 -21.48 -9.54 -2.11
C GLY A 304 -21.08 -9.84 -0.67
N TYR A 305 -22.06 -9.91 0.21
CA TYR A 305 -21.86 -10.20 1.63
C TYR A 305 -21.10 -9.08 2.37
N LEU A 306 -21.32 -7.83 1.97
CA LEU A 306 -20.64 -6.66 2.53
C LEU A 306 -21.39 -6.07 3.73
N ASN A 307 -20.63 -5.62 4.73
CA ASN A 307 -21.13 -4.73 5.79
C ASN A 307 -20.62 -3.32 5.50
N ILE A 308 -21.51 -2.44 5.10
CA ILE A 308 -21.21 -1.10 4.59
C ILE A 308 -21.71 -0.06 5.59
N GLU A 309 -20.80 0.80 6.03
CA GLU A 309 -21.07 1.94 6.90
C GLU A 309 -20.55 3.21 6.19
N LEU A 310 -21.46 4.12 5.85
CA LEU A 310 -21.18 5.36 5.13
C LEU A 310 -21.58 6.56 5.99
N GLU A 311 -20.75 7.59 6.00
CA GLU A 311 -21.02 8.84 6.69
C GLU A 311 -20.53 10.02 5.86
N ASP A 312 -21.30 11.11 5.82
CA ASP A 312 -20.93 12.36 5.14
C ASP A 312 -20.58 12.17 3.65
N ILE A 313 -21.55 11.73 2.85
CA ILE A 313 -21.37 11.52 1.41
C ILE A 313 -22.05 12.65 0.62
N ALA A 314 -21.24 13.42 -0.11
CA ALA A 314 -21.69 14.67 -0.73
C ALA A 314 -22.43 14.48 -2.06
N LYS A 315 -22.12 13.41 -2.81
CA LYS A 315 -22.72 13.11 -4.12
C LYS A 315 -23.40 11.75 -4.11
N ASP A 316 -23.86 11.32 -5.29
CA ASP A 316 -24.67 10.13 -5.46
C ASP A 316 -23.97 8.85 -4.98
N VAL A 317 -24.79 7.94 -4.44
CA VAL A 317 -24.38 6.63 -3.94
C VAL A 317 -25.09 5.54 -4.75
N SER A 318 -24.33 4.61 -5.30
CA SER A 318 -24.84 3.40 -5.95
C SER A 318 -24.22 2.16 -5.31
N ILE A 319 -25.05 1.30 -4.74
CA ILE A 319 -24.62 0.07 -4.05
C ILE A 319 -25.28 -1.14 -4.68
N THR A 320 -24.49 -2.09 -5.15
CA THR A 320 -24.93 -3.45 -5.46
C THR A 320 -24.34 -4.39 -4.41
N ASN A 321 -25.19 -4.99 -3.58
CA ASN A 321 -24.73 -5.93 -2.56
C ASN A 321 -25.72 -7.09 -2.42
N ARG A 322 -25.24 -8.34 -2.50
CA ARG A 322 -26.13 -9.50 -2.35
C ARG A 322 -26.77 -9.58 -0.96
N SER A 323 -26.01 -9.33 0.10
CA SER A 323 -26.44 -9.52 1.48
C SER A 323 -25.55 -8.73 2.43
N GLY A 324 -26.08 -8.36 3.59
CA GLY A 324 -25.32 -7.79 4.69
C GLY A 324 -26.01 -6.58 5.28
N LYS A 325 -25.24 -5.66 5.83
CA LYS A 325 -25.73 -4.39 6.37
C LYS A 325 -25.34 -3.26 5.44
N VAL A 326 -26.26 -2.34 5.17
CA VAL A 326 -25.98 -1.04 4.57
C VAL A 326 -26.51 0.02 5.52
N SER A 327 -25.59 0.74 6.18
CA SER A 327 -25.89 1.86 7.06
C SER A 327 -25.30 3.10 6.44
N ALA A 328 -26.08 4.14 6.27
CA ALA A 328 -25.58 5.41 5.80
C ALA A 328 -26.19 6.56 6.59
N SER A 329 -25.38 7.58 6.91
CA SER A 329 -25.81 8.82 7.54
C SER A 329 -25.30 10.04 6.77
N ASN A 330 -26.09 11.12 6.75
CA ASN A 330 -25.76 12.38 6.08
C ASN A 330 -25.41 12.19 4.59
N LEU A 331 -26.36 11.63 3.85
CA LEU A 331 -26.26 11.43 2.41
C LEU A 331 -26.93 12.59 1.66
N LYS A 332 -26.17 13.32 0.85
CA LYS A 332 -26.66 14.52 0.15
C LYS A 332 -27.09 14.27 -1.30
N GLY A 333 -26.52 13.26 -1.94
CA GLY A 333 -26.85 12.88 -3.32
C GLY A 333 -27.98 11.85 -3.41
N SER A 334 -28.33 11.49 -4.64
CA SER A 334 -29.28 10.40 -4.91
C SER A 334 -28.73 9.07 -4.43
N CYS A 335 -29.61 8.16 -3.99
CA CYS A 335 -29.21 6.85 -3.48
C CYS A 335 -29.89 5.72 -4.25
N ARG A 336 -29.08 4.84 -4.85
CA ARG A 336 -29.53 3.59 -5.47
C ARG A 336 -28.92 2.40 -4.74
N ILE A 337 -29.75 1.46 -4.28
CA ILE A 337 -29.31 0.21 -3.64
C ILE A 337 -30.04 -0.96 -4.29
N SER A 338 -29.30 -1.97 -4.76
CA SER A 338 -29.88 -3.21 -5.30
C SER A 338 -29.25 -4.44 -4.65
N GLY A 339 -30.07 -5.43 -4.29
CA GLY A 339 -29.62 -6.65 -3.62
C GLY A 339 -30.73 -7.61 -3.21
N ASP A 340 -30.38 -8.63 -2.43
CA ASP A 340 -31.33 -9.67 -2.04
C ASP A 340 -31.63 -9.69 -0.53
N TYR A 341 -30.61 -9.58 0.31
CA TYR A 341 -30.72 -9.86 1.75
C TYR A 341 -30.03 -8.79 2.59
N ASN A 342 -30.29 -7.52 2.27
CA ASN A 342 -29.66 -6.38 2.94
C ASN A 342 -30.56 -5.81 4.03
N LYS A 343 -29.98 -5.56 5.21
CA LYS A 343 -30.57 -4.66 6.20
C LYS A 343 -30.11 -3.25 5.85
N ILE A 344 -31.04 -2.40 5.43
CA ILE A 344 -30.76 -1.07 4.91
C ILE A 344 -31.26 -0.03 5.92
N LYS A 345 -30.37 0.83 6.37
CA LYS A 345 -30.69 1.98 7.20
C LYS A 345 -30.07 3.24 6.59
N LEU A 346 -30.91 4.20 6.22
CA LEU A 346 -30.50 5.53 5.77
C LEU A 346 -30.99 6.54 6.80
N ASP A 347 -30.05 7.16 7.51
CA ASP A 347 -30.31 8.24 8.46
C ASP A 347 -29.90 9.58 7.85
N ASP A 348 -30.61 10.65 8.21
CA ASP A 348 -30.31 12.01 7.75
C ASP A 348 -30.10 12.11 6.22
N PHE A 349 -31.03 11.50 5.46
CA PHE A 349 -30.98 11.53 4.01
C PHE A 349 -31.48 12.88 3.48
N GLU A 350 -30.61 13.59 2.76
CA GLU A 350 -30.84 14.93 2.21
C GLU A 350 -30.95 14.93 0.67
N GLY A 351 -30.72 13.79 0.00
CA GLY A 351 -30.92 13.69 -1.45
C GLY A 351 -32.39 13.82 -1.88
N SER A 352 -32.61 13.95 -3.19
CA SER A 352 -33.97 14.05 -3.76
C SER A 352 -34.50 12.74 -4.34
N GLU A 353 -33.65 11.72 -4.51
CA GLU A 353 -34.03 10.46 -5.16
C GLU A 353 -33.54 9.23 -4.39
N ILE A 354 -34.45 8.28 -4.20
CA ILE A 354 -34.18 6.99 -3.57
C ILE A 354 -34.71 5.88 -4.49
N GLN A 355 -33.85 4.91 -4.79
CA GLN A 355 -34.21 3.70 -5.53
C GLN A 355 -33.66 2.49 -4.79
N ILE A 356 -34.53 1.61 -4.29
CA ILE A 356 -34.12 0.43 -3.52
C ILE A 356 -34.84 -0.81 -4.06
N GLU A 357 -34.07 -1.79 -4.51
CA GLU A 357 -34.54 -3.12 -4.88
C GLU A 357 -33.92 -4.11 -3.89
N ASN A 358 -34.74 -4.75 -3.05
CA ASN A 358 -34.23 -5.67 -2.03
C ASN A 358 -35.22 -6.78 -1.71
N ARG A 359 -34.83 -8.05 -1.76
CA ARG A 359 -35.77 -9.16 -1.51
C ARG A 359 -36.15 -9.33 -0.03
N SER A 360 -35.21 -9.21 0.90
CA SER A 360 -35.37 -9.42 2.35
C SER A 360 -34.37 -8.59 3.17
N GLY A 361 -34.60 -8.44 4.48
CA GLY A 361 -33.89 -7.52 5.37
C GLY A 361 -34.56 -6.15 5.48
N ASP A 362 -34.68 -5.65 6.72
CA ASP A 362 -35.45 -4.43 7.00
C ASP A 362 -34.91 -3.21 6.26
N ILE A 363 -35.82 -2.33 5.80
CA ILE A 363 -35.50 -1.06 5.17
C ILE A 363 -36.05 0.05 6.06
N GLU A 364 -35.17 0.88 6.58
CA GLU A 364 -35.51 2.06 7.37
C GLU A 364 -34.84 3.31 6.78
N ILE A 365 -35.64 4.31 6.46
CA ILE A 365 -35.18 5.54 5.82
C ILE A 365 -35.74 6.73 6.59
N ASN A 366 -34.84 7.59 7.05
CA ASN A 366 -35.14 8.87 7.68
C ASN A 366 -34.70 9.99 6.72
N ALA A 367 -35.65 10.52 5.95
CA ALA A 367 -35.39 11.57 4.97
C ALA A 367 -35.72 12.96 5.56
N LEU A 368 -34.77 13.88 5.43
CA LEU A 368 -34.90 15.26 5.90
C LEU A 368 -35.45 16.19 4.80
N ASN A 369 -35.02 15.98 3.56
CA ASN A 369 -35.38 16.82 2.42
C ASN A 369 -36.64 16.35 1.68
N HIS A 370 -37.13 17.21 0.81
CA HIS A 370 -38.20 16.88 -0.13
C HIS A 370 -37.71 15.84 -1.15
N LEU A 371 -38.45 14.73 -1.26
CA LEU A 371 -38.17 13.66 -2.20
C LEU A 371 -38.94 13.87 -3.50
N ASN A 372 -38.22 13.84 -4.63
CA ASN A 372 -38.80 13.89 -5.98
C ASN A 372 -39.06 12.48 -6.53
N LEU A 373 -38.22 11.51 -6.17
CA LEU A 373 -38.37 10.12 -6.60
C LEU A 373 -38.15 9.19 -5.41
N VAL A 374 -39.11 8.31 -5.18
CA VAL A 374 -38.98 7.18 -4.26
C VAL A 374 -39.47 5.95 -5.00
N ASN A 375 -38.57 5.01 -5.26
CA ASN A 375 -38.93 3.71 -5.81
C ASN A 375 -38.36 2.63 -4.89
N ILE A 376 -39.24 1.86 -4.24
CA ILE A 376 -38.82 0.80 -3.32
C ILE A 376 -39.58 -0.48 -3.65
N GLU A 377 -38.84 -1.53 -4.02
CA GLU A 377 -39.39 -2.87 -4.27
C GLU A 377 -38.84 -3.88 -3.26
N SER A 378 -39.74 -4.63 -2.62
CA SER A 378 -39.35 -5.69 -1.70
C SER A 378 -40.35 -6.85 -1.56
N SER A 379 -39.88 -8.02 -1.10
CA SER A 379 -40.67 -9.26 -1.06
C SER A 379 -40.93 -9.89 0.31
N TYR A 380 -40.14 -9.55 1.32
CA TYR A 380 -40.22 -10.12 2.68
C TYR A 380 -39.65 -9.16 3.74
N THR A 381 -39.94 -7.86 3.62
CA THR A 381 -39.32 -6.82 4.46
C THR A 381 -40.37 -5.89 5.04
N THR A 382 -40.09 -5.32 6.22
CA THR A 382 -40.80 -4.12 6.63
C THR A 382 -40.07 -2.91 6.07
N ILE A 383 -40.82 -2.06 5.37
CA ILE A 383 -40.36 -0.77 4.85
C ILE A 383 -40.85 0.31 5.80
N LYS A 384 -39.93 1.05 6.41
CA LYS A 384 -40.21 2.25 7.21
C LYS A 384 -39.63 3.46 6.50
N LEU A 385 -40.50 4.37 6.08
CA LEU A 385 -40.13 5.64 5.47
C LEU A 385 -40.63 6.78 6.37
N ASN A 386 -39.69 7.47 7.01
CA ASN A 386 -39.97 8.61 7.88
C ASN A 386 -39.56 9.88 7.15
N LEU A 387 -40.53 10.76 6.89
CA LEU A 387 -40.33 12.00 6.14
C LEU A 387 -40.42 13.21 7.06
N ALA A 388 -39.38 14.03 7.10
CA ALA A 388 -39.44 15.33 7.77
C ALA A 388 -40.18 16.39 6.94
N SER A 389 -40.17 16.23 5.61
CA SER A 389 -40.87 17.11 4.67
C SER A 389 -42.07 16.39 4.04
N ALA A 390 -43.18 17.09 3.84
CA ALA A 390 -44.35 16.53 3.17
C ALA A 390 -44.01 16.10 1.75
N PHE A 391 -44.30 14.84 1.40
CA PHE A 391 -44.23 14.42 0.00
C PHE A 391 -45.37 15.05 -0.80
N SER A 392 -45.07 15.52 -2.01
CA SER A 392 -46.10 16.00 -2.93
C SER A 392 -45.90 15.52 -4.37
N GLY A 393 -46.89 14.81 -4.88
CA GLY A 393 -46.84 14.19 -6.20
C GLY A 393 -47.73 12.96 -6.34
N ASN A 394 -47.42 12.14 -7.32
CA ASN A 394 -48.10 10.87 -7.55
C ASN A 394 -47.60 9.81 -6.57
N VAL A 395 -48.54 9.03 -6.04
CA VAL A 395 -48.22 7.87 -5.21
C VAL A 395 -48.83 6.62 -5.82
N ARG A 396 -48.05 5.53 -5.83
CA ARG A 396 -48.49 4.17 -6.12
C ARG A 396 -47.97 3.25 -5.04
N PHE A 397 -48.88 2.61 -4.32
CA PHE A 397 -48.55 1.61 -3.32
C PHE A 397 -49.16 0.28 -3.71
N PHE A 398 -48.36 -0.78 -3.71
CA PHE A 398 -48.83 -2.13 -3.92
C PHE A 398 -48.29 -3.04 -2.81
N VAL A 399 -49.17 -3.42 -1.88
CA VAL A 399 -48.81 -4.23 -0.71
C VAL A 399 -49.61 -5.53 -0.76
N THR A 400 -48.92 -6.67 -0.78
CA THR A 400 -49.54 -8.01 -0.81
C THR A 400 -49.09 -8.82 0.40
N TYR A 401 -50.02 -9.47 1.11
CA TYR A 401 -49.77 -10.18 2.37
C TYR A 401 -49.09 -9.33 3.45
N GLY A 402 -49.45 -8.05 3.53
CA GLY A 402 -48.90 -7.07 4.47
C GLY A 402 -49.88 -5.95 4.77
N LYS A 403 -49.50 -5.04 5.67
CA LYS A 403 -50.29 -3.84 6.01
C LYS A 403 -49.61 -2.58 5.50
N LEU A 404 -50.42 -1.68 4.93
CA LEU A 404 -50.00 -0.34 4.53
C LEU A 404 -50.51 0.69 5.56
N THR A 405 -49.60 1.50 6.09
CA THR A 405 -49.90 2.65 6.96
C THR A 405 -49.28 3.90 6.34
N HIS A 406 -50.10 4.93 6.10
CA HIS A 406 -49.62 6.21 5.56
C HIS A 406 -50.41 7.41 6.14
N PRO A 407 -49.83 8.63 6.16
CA PRO A 407 -50.50 9.82 6.68
C PRO A 407 -51.29 10.59 5.61
N TYR A 408 -51.19 10.18 4.34
CA TYR A 408 -51.66 10.99 3.22
C TYR A 408 -53.18 11.06 3.06
N LYS A 409 -53.66 12.26 2.73
CA LYS A 409 -54.99 12.51 2.15
C LYS A 409 -54.85 12.50 0.63
N LEU A 410 -55.43 11.51 -0.03
CA LEU A 410 -55.25 11.26 -1.46
C LEU A 410 -56.33 11.95 -2.30
N ASN A 411 -55.91 12.59 -3.39
CA ASN A 411 -56.79 13.15 -4.42
C ASN A 411 -56.83 12.21 -5.63
N ASN A 412 -58.00 12.08 -6.26
CA ASN A 412 -58.24 11.19 -7.41
C ASN A 412 -57.77 9.75 -7.17
N ALA A 413 -57.96 9.26 -5.94
CA ALA A 413 -57.43 7.98 -5.53
C ALA A 413 -58.25 6.80 -6.09
N THR A 414 -57.56 5.82 -6.65
CA THR A 414 -58.09 4.49 -6.90
C THR A 414 -57.56 3.56 -5.79
N LEU A 415 -58.47 3.04 -4.98
CA LEU A 415 -58.17 2.04 -3.95
C LEU A 415 -58.81 0.72 -4.38
N VAL A 416 -57.98 -0.31 -4.51
CA VAL A 416 -58.42 -1.70 -4.70
C VAL A 416 -57.91 -2.48 -3.51
N ASP A 417 -58.82 -2.90 -2.65
CA ASP A 417 -58.50 -3.75 -1.49
C ASP A 417 -59.12 -5.13 -1.72
N GLU A 418 -58.25 -6.11 -1.93
CA GLU A 418 -58.61 -7.52 -2.07
C GLU A 418 -58.19 -8.27 -0.80
N ARG A 419 -58.68 -9.50 -0.64
CA ARG A 419 -58.48 -10.32 0.58
C ARG A 419 -57.03 -10.33 1.10
N ASN A 420 -56.04 -10.27 0.20
CA ASN A 420 -54.62 -10.35 0.53
C ASN A 420 -53.77 -9.23 -0.08
N SER A 421 -54.35 -8.21 -0.71
CA SER A 421 -53.57 -7.16 -1.37
C SER A 421 -54.28 -5.83 -1.37
N THR A 422 -53.53 -4.77 -1.08
CA THR A 422 -53.98 -3.39 -1.13
C THR A 422 -53.20 -2.68 -2.23
N LYS A 423 -53.92 -2.14 -3.22
CA LYS A 423 -53.37 -1.28 -4.27
C LYS A 423 -53.96 0.12 -4.14
N ILE A 424 -53.08 1.12 -4.09
CA ILE A 424 -53.45 2.54 -4.03
C ILE A 424 -52.72 3.28 -5.14
N GLU A 425 -53.46 4.04 -5.95
CA GLU A 425 -52.91 4.99 -6.91
C GLU A 425 -53.62 6.33 -6.75
N GLY A 426 -52.88 7.43 -6.69
CA GLY A 426 -53.48 8.76 -6.55
C GLY A 426 -52.44 9.86 -6.46
N THR A 427 -52.88 11.03 -6.02
CA THR A 427 -52.02 12.22 -5.88
C THR A 427 -52.07 12.78 -4.45
N VAL A 428 -50.95 13.32 -3.98
CA VAL A 428 -50.81 14.00 -2.68
C VAL A 428 -50.31 15.42 -2.92
N GLY A 429 -51.07 16.42 -2.47
CA GLY A 429 -50.74 17.83 -2.71
C GLY A 429 -50.72 18.20 -4.20
N ASN A 430 -49.87 19.15 -4.59
CA ASN A 430 -49.82 19.76 -5.94
C ASN A 430 -48.45 19.62 -6.63
N GLY A 431 -47.53 18.85 -6.05
CA GLY A 431 -46.18 18.63 -6.56
C GLY A 431 -46.13 17.59 -7.69
N THR A 432 -44.92 17.36 -8.21
CA THR A 432 -44.67 16.47 -9.35
C THR A 432 -43.86 15.22 -8.98
N GLY A 433 -43.58 15.01 -7.70
CA GLY A 433 -42.81 13.86 -7.23
C GLY A 433 -43.47 12.52 -7.60
N GLN A 434 -42.69 11.45 -7.66
CA GLN A 434 -43.17 10.09 -7.88
C GLN A 434 -42.75 9.21 -6.71
N MET A 435 -43.72 8.56 -6.08
CA MET A 435 -43.47 7.58 -5.01
C MET A 435 -44.14 6.27 -5.38
N GLU A 436 -43.35 5.26 -5.70
CA GLU A 436 -43.76 3.89 -5.97
C GLU A 436 -43.17 2.97 -4.91
N ILE A 437 -44.02 2.26 -4.16
CA ILE A 437 -43.59 1.26 -3.18
C ILE A 437 -44.35 -0.04 -3.42
N GLU A 438 -43.59 -1.08 -3.77
CA GLU A 438 -44.08 -2.44 -3.91
C GLU A 438 -43.52 -3.31 -2.78
N SER A 439 -44.41 -3.96 -2.04
CA SER A 439 -44.05 -4.86 -0.95
C SER A 439 -44.89 -6.14 -0.98
N ARG A 440 -44.23 -7.28 -1.05
CA ARG A 440 -44.84 -8.59 -0.79
C ARG A 440 -44.48 -9.05 0.62
N ASN A 441 -45.39 -9.74 1.32
CA ASN A 441 -45.20 -10.34 2.65
C ASN A 441 -44.55 -9.40 3.70
N GLY A 442 -44.82 -8.10 3.60
CA GLY A 442 -44.09 -7.05 4.29
C GLY A 442 -44.99 -5.87 4.62
N ASN A 443 -44.76 -5.23 5.76
CA ASN A 443 -45.50 -4.02 6.12
C ASN A 443 -44.83 -2.79 5.51
N VAL A 444 -45.63 -1.84 5.05
CA VAL A 444 -45.16 -0.53 4.60
C VAL A 444 -45.69 0.50 5.58
N ILE A 445 -44.78 1.21 6.25
CA ILE A 445 -45.09 2.23 7.23
C ILE A 445 -44.45 3.52 6.76
N ILE A 446 -45.28 4.45 6.33
CA ILE A 446 -44.89 5.81 5.99
C ILE A 446 -45.31 6.70 7.14
N THR A 447 -44.38 7.47 7.70
CA THR A 447 -44.67 8.51 8.68
C THR A 447 -44.20 9.85 8.16
N GLN A 448 -44.89 10.90 8.59
CA GLN A 448 -44.56 12.27 8.27
C GLN A 448 -44.64 13.08 9.57
N LYS A 449 -43.61 13.88 9.84
CA LYS A 449 -43.62 14.81 10.98
C LYS A 449 -44.36 16.10 10.67
#